data_AF-A0A7X2ZCM2-F1
#
_entry.id   AF-A0A7X2ZCM2-F1
#
_cell.length_a   1.000
_cell.length_b   1.000
_cell.length_c   1.000
_cell.angle_alpha   90.00
_cell.angle_beta   90.00
_cell.angle_gamma   90.00
#
_symmetry.space_group_name_H-M   'P 1'
#
loop_
_entity.id
_entity.type
_entity.pdbx_description
1 polymer ?
#
loop_
_entity_poly.entity_id
_entity_poly.type
_entity_poly.pdbx_seq_one_letter_code
_entity_poly.pdbx_strand_id
1 'polypeptide(L)' 'MPANTFYIVYDEFSISICTLMDDVCEAIAGGALLYGYTDNEAMAQILLNECFQIVEKNN' A
#
# COMPACT_ATOMS: atom_id res chain seq x y z
N MET A 1 18.78 11.60 -5.75
CA MET A 1 17.74 11.64 -4.70
C MET A 1 17.45 10.20 -4.33
N PRO A 2 17.31 9.83 -3.05
CA PRO A 2 16.87 8.48 -2.73
C PRO A 2 15.50 8.29 -3.39
N ALA A 3 15.33 7.19 -4.13
CA ALA A 3 14.04 6.85 -4.71
C ALA A 3 13.12 6.50 -3.54
N ASN A 4 12.31 7.46 -3.09
CA ASN A 4 11.29 7.21 -2.08
C ASN A 4 10.16 6.46 -2.77
N THR A 5 10.30 5.14 -2.87
CA THR A 5 9.24 4.27 -3.36
C THR A 5 8.21 4.09 -2.25
N PHE A 6 6.97 4.42 -2.55
CA PHE A 6 5.81 4.22 -1.71
C PHE A 6 5.13 2.91 -2.12
N TYR A 7 4.96 2.03 -1.16
CA TYR A 7 4.30 0.73 -1.30
C TYR A 7 2.94 0.81 -0.61
N ILE A 8 1.88 0.52 -1.34
CA ILE A 8 0.52 0.47 -0.81
C ILE A 8 0.23 -0.97 -0.44
N VAL A 9 0.13 -1.25 0.86
CA VAL A 9 -0.27 -2.54 1.41
C VAL A 9 -1.65 -2.42 2.04
N TYR A 10 -2.44 -3.49 1.94
CA TYR A 10 -3.76 -3.54 2.53
C TYR A 10 -4.04 -4.92 3.10
N ASP A 11 -4.84 -4.95 4.15
CA ASP A 11 -5.44 -6.16 4.69
C ASP A 11 -6.97 -6.00 4.70
N GLU A 12 -7.68 -6.93 5.35
CA GLU A 12 -9.15 -6.90 5.42
C GLU A 12 -9.72 -5.70 6.21
N PHE A 13 -8.89 -5.02 7.02
CA PHE A 13 -9.31 -4.00 7.97
C PHE A 13 -8.63 -2.64 7.77
N SER A 14 -7.50 -2.58 7.07
CA SER A 14 -6.64 -1.40 7.01
C SER A 14 -5.85 -1.31 5.70
N ILE A 15 -5.50 -0.08 5.34
CA ILE A 15 -4.65 0.24 4.19
C ILE A 15 -3.53 1.15 4.70
N SER A 16 -2.29 0.81 4.37
CA SER A 16 -1.10 1.53 4.83
C SER A 16 -0.14 1.80 3.67
N ILE A 17 0.57 2.93 3.76
CA ILE A 17 1.67 3.27 2.85
C ILE A 17 2.99 3.04 3.58
N CYS A 18 3.80 2.11 3.06
CA CYS A 18 5.14 1.85 3.53
C CYS A 18 6.17 2.48 2.57
N THR A 19 7.27 3.01 3.10
CA THR A 19 8.40 3.50 2.29
C THR A 19 9.62 2.58 2.35
N LEU A 20 9.60 1.63 3.29
CA LEU A 20 10.62 0.62 3.48
C LEU A 20 10.08 -0.74 3.03
N MET A 21 10.90 -1.47 2.28
CA MET A 21 10.52 -2.80 1.80
C MET A 21 10.45 -3.83 2.94
N ASP A 22 11.20 -3.62 4.03
CA ASP A 22 11.15 -4.48 5.21
C ASP A 22 9.77 -4.44 5.87
N ASP A 23 9.19 -3.24 6.05
CA ASP A 23 7.83 -3.06 6.59
C ASP A 23 6.77 -3.74 5.70
N VAL A 24 6.95 -3.69 4.38
CA VAL A 24 6.07 -4.37 3.42
C VAL A 24 6.16 -5.88 3.61
N CYS A 25 7.36 -6.42 3.76
CA CYS A 25 7.57 -7.85 3.98
C CYS A 25 6.95 -8.33 5.29
N GLU A 26 7.08 -7.54 6.37
CA GLU A 26 6.46 -7.84 7.65
C GLU A 26 4.93 -7.81 7.56
N ALA A 27 4.35 -6.81 6.89
CA ALA A 27 2.91 -6.73 6.67
C ALA A 27 2.40 -7.94 5.88
N ILE A 28 3.08 -8.32 4.80
CA ILE A 28 2.71 -9.49 3.99
C ILE A 28 2.84 -10.79 4.78
N ALA A 29 3.90 -10.93 5.59
CA ALA A 29 4.05 -12.08 6.49
C ALA A 29 2.93 -12.14 7.54
N GLY A 30 2.40 -10.98 7.94
CA GLY A 30 1.24 -10.83 8.82
C GLY A 30 -0.11 -11.09 8.14
N GLY A 31 -0.14 -11.32 6.82
CA GLY A 31 -1.36 -11.61 6.06
C GLY A 31 -1.89 -10.44 5.21
N ALA A 32 -1.19 -9.31 5.15
CA ALA A 32 -1.52 -8.23 4.24
C ALA A 32 -1.14 -8.57 2.78
N LEU A 33 -1.70 -7.82 1.84
CA LEU A 33 -1.44 -7.91 0.42
C LEU A 33 -0.87 -6.60 -0.11
N LEU A 34 0.04 -6.69 -1.06
CA LEU A 34 0.57 -5.52 -1.76
C LEU A 34 -0.36 -5.14 -2.91
N TYR A 35 -0.97 -3.96 -2.84
CA TYR A 35 -1.77 -3.40 -3.94
C TYR A 35 -0.88 -2.92 -5.09
N GLY A 36 0.18 -2.19 -4.76
CA GLY A 36 1.10 -1.64 -5.75
C GLY A 36 2.20 -0.77 -5.13
N TYR A 37 3.05 -0.23 -5.98
CA TYR A 37 4.12 0.69 -5.57
C TYR A 37 4.30 1.81 -6.58
N THR A 38 4.82 2.94 -6.13
CA THR A 38 5.11 4.11 -6.98
C THR A 38 6.22 4.95 -6.36
N ASP A 39 6.96 5.67 -7.18
CA ASP A 39 7.98 6.65 -6.76
C ASP A 39 7.43 8.08 -6.66
N ASN A 40 6.13 8.27 -6.88
CA ASN A 40 5.46 9.57 -6.85
C ASN A 40 4.39 9.61 -5.75
N GLU A 41 4.55 10.53 -4.80
CA GLU A 41 3.63 10.70 -3.67
C GLU A 41 2.18 10.99 -4.12
N ALA A 42 1.99 11.79 -5.16
CA ALA A 42 0.66 12.08 -5.70
C ALA A 42 0.00 10.82 -6.25
N MET A 43 0.78 9.95 -6.90
CA MET A 43 0.28 8.67 -7.39
C MET A 43 0.00 7.71 -6.24
N ALA A 44 0.80 7.74 -5.17
CA ALA A 44 0.60 6.88 -4.00
C ALA A 44 -0.74 7.17 -3.32
N GLN A 45 -1.10 8.45 -3.22
CA GLN A 45 -2.41 8.88 -2.70
C GLN A 45 -3.57 8.43 -3.60
N ILE A 46 -3.41 8.48 -4.93
CA ILE A 46 -4.42 7.98 -5.87
C ILE A 46 -4.61 6.47 -5.69
N LEU A 47 -3.51 5.71 -5.67
CA LEU A 47 -3.54 4.26 -5.49
C LEU A 47 -4.15 3.85 -4.14
N LEU A 48 -3.89 4.61 -3.08
CA LEU A 48 -4.51 4.38 -1.78
C LEU A 48 -6.04 4.57 -1.84
N ASN A 49 -6.50 5.65 -2.47
CA ASN A 49 -7.94 5.89 -2.60
C ASN A 49 -8.63 4.84 -3.49
N GLU A 50 -7.98 4.40 -4.56
CA GLU A 50 -8.48 3.30 -5.40
C GLU A 50 -8.54 1.99 -4.60
N CYS A 51 -7.48 1.67 -3.86
CA CYS A 51 -7.44 0.50 -2.98
C CYS A 51 -8.57 0.54 -1.95
N PHE A 52 -8.81 1.71 -1.33
CA PHE A 52 -9.92 1.90 -0.38
C PHE A 52 -11.27 1.60 -1.00
N GLN A 53 -11.56 2.13 -2.20
CA GLN A 53 -12.82 1.87 -2.89
C GLN A 53 -13.00 0.39 -3.26
N ILE A 54 -11.91 -0.31 -3.61
CA ILE A 54 -11.94 -1.74 -3.94
C ILE A 54 -12.23 -2.57 -2.69
N VAL A 55 -11.55 -2.28 -1.58
CA VAL A 55 -11.74 -2.99 -0.31
C VAL A 55 -13.16 -2.72 0.22
N GLU A 56 -13.63 -1.48 0.19
CA GLU A 56 -14.99 -1.11 0.61
C GLU A 56 -16.07 -1.79 -0.24
N LYS A 57 -15.83 -1.99 -1.54
CA LYS A 57 -16.78 -2.65 -2.44
C LYS A 57 -16.82 -4.18 -2.27
N ASN A 58 -15.73 -4.78 -1.79
CA ASN A 58 -15.60 -6.23 -1.63
C ASN A 58 -16.02 -6.72 -0.23
N ASN A 59 -16.14 -5.82 0.75
CA ASN A 59 -16.72 -6.08 2.08
C ASN A 59 -18.22 -5.76 2.11
#